data_AF-A0A1G9KL50-F1
#
_entry.id   AF-A0A1G9KL50-F1
#
_cell.length_a   1.000
_cell.length_b   1.000
_cell.length_c   1.000
_cell.angle_alpha   90.00
_cell.angle_beta   90.00
_cell.angle_gamma   90.00
#
_symmetry.space_group_name_H-M   'P 1'
#
loop_
_entity.id
_entity.type
_entity.pdbx_description
1 polymer ?
#
loop_
_entity_poly.entity_id
_entity_poly.type
_entity_poly.pdbx_seq_one_letter_code
_entity_poly.pdbx_strand_id
1 'polypeptide(L)'
;MLDHFRMFADYNRWANRLVYAAAAELTDAELRENRGAFFGSLLSTLNHILVADRIWMKRFTGEGNTPASLDTTLHEDLAGLTAARAAEDERIIA
;
A
#
# COMPACT_ATOMS: atom_id res chain seq x y z
N MET A 1 -24.41 4.62 5.94
CA MET A 1 -23.24 4.84 5.05
C MET A 1 -21.92 4.76 5.82
N LEU A 2 -21.77 5.46 6.95
CA LEU A 2 -20.53 5.41 7.74
C LEU A 2 -20.09 3.99 8.11
N ASP A 3 -21.01 3.13 8.53
CA ASP A 3 -20.70 1.73 8.87
C ASP A 3 -20.20 0.92 7.68
N HIS A 4 -20.63 1.24 6.46
CA HIS A 4 -20.12 0.57 5.25
C HIS A 4 -18.68 0.96 4.97
N PHE A 5 -18.32 2.24 5.14
CA PHE A 5 -16.94 2.70 4.97
C PHE A 5 -16.01 2.16 6.04
N ARG A 6 -16.47 2.06 7.29
CA ARG A 6 -15.71 1.39 8.36
C ARG A 6 -15.47 -0.09 8.05
N MET A 7 -16.51 -0.80 7.63
CA MET A 7 -16.39 -2.19 7.18
C MET A 7 -15.39 -2.31 6.02
N PHE A 8 -15.42 -1.40 5.04
CA PHE A 8 -14.44 -1.41 3.94
C PHE A 8 -13.02 -1.11 4.40
N ALA A 9 -12.81 -0.20 5.35
CA ALA A 9 -11.50 0.07 5.93
C ALA A 9 -10.94 -1.16 6.66
N ASP A 10 -11.74 -1.81 7.50
CA ASP A 10 -11.35 -3.05 8.18
C ASP A 10 -11.08 -4.20 7.21
N TYR A 11 -11.93 -4.36 6.19
CA TYR A 11 -11.74 -5.34 5.13
C TYR A 11 -10.43 -5.08 4.36
N ASN A 12 -10.13 -3.82 4.02
CA ASN A 12 -8.93 -3.46 3.29
C ASN A 12 -7.67 -3.79 4.11
N ARG A 13 -7.67 -3.50 5.42
CA ARG A 13 -6.57 -3.90 6.32
C ARG A 13 -6.39 -5.42 6.35
N TRP A 14 -7.47 -6.19 6.44
CA TRP A 14 -7.40 -7.65 6.40
C TRP A 14 -6.85 -8.16 5.05
N ALA A 15 -7.35 -7.64 3.94
CA ALA A 15 -6.91 -8.01 2.60
C ALA A 15 -5.43 -7.66 2.37
N ASN A 16 -5.00 -6.47 2.79
CA ASN A 16 -3.60 -6.06 2.74
C ASN A 16 -2.71 -7.04 3.50
N ARG A 17 -3.09 -7.46 4.72
CA ARG A 17 -2.31 -8.46 5.47
C ARG A 17 -2.14 -9.77 4.72
N LEU A 18 -3.17 -10.27 4.04
CA LEU A 18 -3.08 -11.49 3.24
C LEU A 18 -2.17 -11.31 2.01
N VAL A 19 -2.33 -10.20 1.29
CA VAL A 19 -1.50 -9.89 0.10
C VAL A 19 -0.03 -9.77 0.48
N TYR A 20 0.29 -9.05 1.55
CA TYR A 20 1.66 -8.86 2.01
C TYR A 20 2.26 -10.15 2.59
N ALA A 21 1.46 -10.99 3.26
CA ALA A 21 1.91 -12.31 3.69
C ALA A 21 2.27 -13.21 2.49
N ALA A 22 1.43 -13.24 1.45
CA ALA A 22 1.74 -13.97 0.22
C ALA A 22 2.96 -13.40 -0.51
N ALA A 23 3.11 -12.08 -0.56
CA ALA A 23 4.28 -11.43 -1.14
C ALA A 23 5.58 -11.82 -0.39
N ALA A 24 5.51 -12.08 0.92
CA ALA A 24 6.67 -12.47 1.72
C ALA A 24 7.16 -13.91 1.45
N GLU A 25 6.38 -14.72 0.74
CA GLU A 25 6.81 -16.06 0.27
C GLU A 25 7.70 -15.99 -0.97
N LEU A 26 7.76 -14.84 -1.64
CA LEU A 26 8.57 -14.61 -2.84
C LEU A 26 9.98 -14.16 -2.47
N THR A 27 10.94 -14.48 -3.32
CA THR A 27 12.28 -13.93 -3.25
C THR A 27 12.30 -12.45 -3.63
N ASP A 28 13.34 -11.74 -3.20
CA ASP A 28 13.61 -10.35 -3.54
C ASP A 28 13.64 -10.11 -5.07
N ALA A 29 14.16 -11.09 -5.83
CA ALA A 29 14.21 -11.05 -7.29
C ALA A 29 12.80 -11.20 -7.91
N GLU A 30 11.99 -12.14 -7.43
CA GLU A 30 10.62 -12.35 -7.91
C GLU A 30 9.71 -11.15 -7.63
N LEU A 31 9.90 -10.48 -6.48
CA LEU A 31 9.15 -9.26 -6.13
C LEU A 31 9.40 -8.11 -7.11
N ARG A 32 10.63 -8.01 -7.64
CA ARG A 32 11.06 -6.97 -8.59
C ARG A 32 10.93 -7.37 -10.04
N GLU A 33 10.69 -8.64 -10.31
CA GLU A 33 10.55 -9.13 -11.67
C GLU A 33 9.38 -8.43 -12.37
N ASN A 34 9.63 -7.94 -13.58
CA ASN A 34 8.56 -7.36 -14.39
C ASN A 34 7.65 -8.49 -14.91
N ARG A 35 6.42 -8.54 -14.40
CA ARG A 35 5.40 -9.54 -14.76
C ARG A 35 4.28 -8.95 -15.62
N GLY A 36 4.50 -7.77 -16.22
CA GLY A 36 3.53 -7.10 -17.08
C GLY A 36 2.41 -6.37 -16.35
N ALA A 37 2.55 -6.14 -15.03
CA ALA A 37 1.67 -5.22 -14.31
C ALA A 37 1.85 -3.79 -14.84
N PHE A 38 0.88 -2.90 -14.62
CA PHE A 38 0.99 -1.50 -15.07
C PHE A 38 2.24 -0.80 -14.51
N PHE A 39 2.63 -1.09 -13.27
CA PHE A 39 3.86 -0.61 -12.64
C PHE A 39 5.04 -1.60 -12.78
N GLY A 40 4.96 -2.55 -13.71
CA GLY A 40 5.99 -3.54 -14.00
C GLY A 40 6.02 -4.71 -13.02
N SER A 41 6.36 -4.46 -11.76
CA SER A 41 6.60 -5.48 -10.73
C SER A 41 5.57 -5.47 -9.60
N LEU A 42 5.51 -6.56 -8.81
CA LEU A 42 4.66 -6.62 -7.62
C LEU A 42 5.07 -5.56 -6.59
N LEU A 43 6.38 -5.40 -6.33
CA LEU A 43 6.88 -4.41 -5.38
C LEU A 43 6.51 -2.98 -5.78
N SER A 44 6.61 -2.66 -7.08
CA SER A 44 6.22 -1.36 -7.62
C SER A 44 4.71 -1.14 -7.52
N THR A 45 3.90 -2.16 -7.79
CA THR A 45 2.44 -2.09 -7.62
C THR A 45 2.03 -1.87 -6.16
N LEU A 46 2.66 -2.56 -5.21
CA LEU A 46 2.36 -2.38 -3.78
C LEU A 46 2.77 -0.98 -3.29
N ASN A 47 3.90 -0.45 -3.77
CA ASN A 47 4.29 0.94 -3.53
C ASN A 47 3.25 1.93 -4.07
N HIS A 48 2.78 1.72 -5.29
CA HIS A 48 1.75 2.57 -5.90
C HIS A 48 0.46 2.62 -5.06
N ILE A 49 -0.01 1.48 -4.55
CA ILE A 49 -1.22 1.43 -3.72
C ILE A 49 -1.03 2.29 -2.45
N LEU A 50 0.12 2.19 -1.80
CA LEU A 50 0.42 3.03 -0.62
C LEU A 50 0.57 4.52 -0.97
N VAL A 51 1.14 4.83 -2.15
CA VAL A 51 1.19 6.21 -2.68
C VAL A 51 -0.21 6.78 -2.84
N ALA A 52 -1.12 6.02 -3.47
CA ALA A 52 -2.49 6.45 -3.71
C ALA A 52 -3.23 6.74 -2.39
N ASP A 53 -3.08 5.86 -1.39
CA ASP A 53 -3.69 6.05 -0.07
C ASP A 53 -3.17 7.32 0.61
N ARG A 54 -1.85 7.58 0.60
CA ARG A 54 -1.28 8.80 1.17
C ARG A 54 -1.76 10.07 0.49
N ILE A 55 -1.92 10.05 -0.83
CA ILE A 55 -2.46 11.18 -1.59
C ILE A 55 -3.90 11.46 -1.16
N TRP A 56 -4.75 10.43 -1.06
CA TRP A 56 -6.14 10.58 -0.66
C TRP A 56 -6.28 10.99 0.80
N MET A 57 -5.54 10.37 1.72
CA MET A 57 -5.58 10.72 3.14
C MET A 57 -5.17 12.17 3.38
N LYS A 58 -4.14 12.67 2.67
CA LYS A 58 -3.84 14.11 2.75
C LYS A 58 -4.97 14.99 2.22
N ARG A 59 -5.63 14.60 1.11
CA ARG A 59 -6.76 15.36 0.58
C ARG A 59 -7.95 15.38 1.54
N PHE A 60 -8.18 14.31 2.29
CA PHE A 60 -9.26 14.21 3.26
C PHE A 60 -8.96 14.92 4.58
N THR A 61 -7.74 14.80 5.10
CA THR A 61 -7.41 15.29 6.44
C THR A 61 -6.58 16.57 6.46
N GLY A 62 -5.96 16.94 5.33
CA GLY A 62 -4.98 18.02 5.25
C GLY A 62 -3.58 17.65 5.77
N GLU A 63 -3.39 16.42 6.26
CA GLU A 63 -2.17 16.01 6.96
C GLU A 63 -1.35 14.96 6.19
N GLY A 64 -0.04 14.90 6.49
CA GLY A 64 0.88 13.93 5.92
C GLY A 64 1.57 14.37 4.62
N ASN A 65 2.56 13.58 4.20
CA ASN A 65 3.38 13.87 3.03
C ASN A 65 2.67 13.44 1.73
N THR A 66 2.83 14.22 0.67
CA THR A 66 2.38 13.85 -0.69
C THR A 66 3.56 13.27 -1.45
N PRO A 67 3.47 12.02 -1.90
CA PRO A 67 4.42 11.48 -2.88
C PRO A 67 4.44 12.35 -4.15
N ALA A 68 5.60 12.44 -4.81
CA ALA A 68 5.80 13.34 -5.95
C ALA A 68 5.06 12.86 -7.23
N SER A 69 4.87 11.55 -7.37
CA SER A 69 4.25 10.91 -8.53
C SER A 69 3.53 9.62 -8.13
N LEU A 70 2.69 9.09 -9.03
CA LEU A 70 1.96 7.83 -8.78
C LEU A 70 2.88 6.60 -8.78
N ASP A 71 4.04 6.68 -9.42
CA ASP A 71 5.06 5.63 -9.52
C ASP A 71 6.23 5.83 -8.54
N THR A 72 6.09 6.73 -7.56
CA THR A 72 7.11 6.94 -6.53
C THR A 72 7.36 5.66 -5.74
N THR A 73 8.61 5.20 -5.68
CA THR A 73 9.04 4.16 -4.74
C THR A 73 9.17 4.76 -3.35
N LEU A 74 8.28 4.38 -2.44
CA LEU A 74 8.32 4.79 -1.03
C LEU A 74 9.29 3.92 -0.23
N HIS A 75 9.34 2.63 -0.55
CA HIS A 75 10.18 1.64 0.11
C HIS A 75 10.76 0.68 -0.93
N GLU A 76 12.08 0.52 -0.89
CA GLU A 76 12.86 -0.32 -1.81
C GLU A 76 12.80 -1.82 -1.45
N ASP A 77 12.27 -2.16 -0.28
CA ASP A 77 12.17 -3.53 0.24
C ASP A 77 10.77 -3.82 0.82
N LEU A 78 10.40 -5.10 0.83
CA LEU A 78 9.08 -5.54 1.28
C LEU A 78 8.87 -5.31 2.78
N ALA A 79 9.92 -5.39 3.61
CA ALA A 79 9.78 -5.25 5.06
C ALA A 79 9.40 -3.81 5.44
N GLY A 80 10.12 -2.83 4.88
CA GLY A 80 9.80 -1.41 5.02
C GLY A 80 8.42 -1.08 4.47
N LEU A 81 8.06 -1.63 3.30
CA LEU A 81 6.74 -1.42 2.71
C LEU A 81 5.62 -2.04 3.56
N THR A 82 5.83 -3.22 4.14
CA THR A 82 4.87 -3.90 5.03
C THR A 82 4.60 -3.08 6.28
N ALA A 83 5.66 -2.58 6.92
CA ALA A 83 5.53 -1.73 8.11
C ALA A 83 4.77 -0.43 7.78
N ALA A 84 5.09 0.20 6.66
CA ALA A 84 4.42 1.41 6.22
C ALA A 84 2.94 1.16 5.85
N ARG A 85 2.64 0.01 5.22
CA ARG A 85 1.27 -0.40 4.92
C ARG A 85 0.45 -0.57 6.19
N ALA A 86 0.99 -1.27 7.20
CA ALA A 86 0.30 -1.47 8.47
C ALA A 86 0.01 -0.13 9.17
N ALA A 87 0.97 0.80 9.18
CA ALA A 87 0.76 2.12 9.76
C ALA A 87 -0.32 2.93 9.03
N GLU A 88 -0.33 2.87 7.69
CA GLU A 88 -1.34 3.59 6.89
C GLU A 88 -2.73 2.96 7.03
N ASP A 89 -2.84 1.64 7.18
CA ASP A 89 -4.11 0.96 7.46
C ASP A 89 -4.71 1.41 8.79
N GLU A 90 -3.90 1.51 9.85
CA GLU A 90 -4.39 2.05 11.14
C GLU A 90 -4.81 3.52 11.03
N ARG A 91 -4.12 4.32 10.21
CA ARG A 91 -4.50 5.72 9.95
C ARG A 91 -5.84 5.82 9.20
N ILE A 92 -6.13 4.92 8.27
CA ILE A 92 -7.40 4.91 7.51
C ILE A 92 -8.58 4.50 8.40
N ILE A 93 -8.33 3.64 9.40
CA ILE A 93 -9.37 3.14 10.32
C ILE A 93 -9.73 4.14 11.42
N ALA A 94 -8.77 4.95 11.88
CA ALA A 94 -8.93 5.95 12.94
C ALA A 94 -10.02 7.00 12.62
#